data_AF-A0A536TUM4-F1
#
_entry.id   AF-A0A536TUM4-F1
#
_cell.length_a   1.000
_cell.length_b   1.000
_cell.length_c   1.000
_cell.angle_alpha   90.00
_cell.angle_beta   90.00
_cell.angle_gamma   90.00
#
_symmetry.space_group_name_H-M   'P 1'
#
loop_
_entity.id
_entity.type
_entity.pdbx_description
1 polymer ?
#
loop_
_entity_poly.entity_id
_entity_poly.type
_entity_poly.pdbx_seq_one_letter_code
_entity_poly.pdbx_strand_id
1 'polypeptide(L)' 'MRKVPQVWRFSASGLLFEAFLAGSVRTQALLHAQSAPALNAIRDAVGRLAGEYENHGTVEIPMPAVLAAAVKP' A
#
# COMPACT_ATOMS: atom_id res chain seq x y z
N MET A 1 -17.30 -17.27 -4.04
CA MET A 1 -16.32 -16.27 -3.55
C MET A 1 -16.87 -14.88 -3.84
N ARG A 2 -17.12 -14.05 -2.83
CA ARG A 2 -17.58 -12.67 -3.03
C ARG A 2 -16.38 -11.72 -2.94
N LYS A 3 -16.06 -11.02 -4.04
CA LYS A 3 -15.06 -9.93 -4.00
C LYS A 3 -15.69 -8.70 -3.32
N VAL A 4 -14.95 -8.08 -2.41
CA VAL A 4 -15.32 -6.83 -1.75
C VAL A 4 -14.41 -5.75 -2.33
N PRO A 5 -14.94 -4.76 -3.08
CA PRO A 5 -14.12 -3.69 -3.62
C PRO A 5 -13.75 -2.74 -2.48
N GLN A 6 -12.52 -2.85 -1.97
CA GLN A 6 -11.96 -1.88 -1.05
C GLN A 6 -10.94 -1.01 -1.78
N VAL A 7 -10.83 0.24 -1.33
CA VAL A 7 -9.90 1.23 -1.87
C VAL A 7 -9.18 1.84 -0.69
N TRP A 8 -7.86 1.86 -0.74
CA TRP A 8 -7.06 2.64 0.20
C TRP A 8 -6.97 4.07 -0.31
N ARG A 9 -7.24 5.03 0.57
CA ARG A 9 -7.25 6.44 0.25
C ARG A 9 -6.19 7.17 1.06
N PHE A 10 -5.36 7.94 0.36
CA PHE A 10 -4.33 8.77 0.94
C PHE A 10 -4.51 10.21 0.48
N SER A 11 -4.18 11.17 1.36
CA SER A 11 -4.20 12.60 1.00
C SER A 11 -3.00 13.03 0.13
N ALA A 12 -1.98 12.18 0.01
CA ALA A 12 -0.81 12.43 -0.84
C ALA A 12 -0.13 11.10 -1.21
N SER A 13 0.53 11.07 -2.38
CA SER A 13 1.20 9.88 -2.92
C SER A 13 2.37 9.39 -2.04
N GLY A 14 3.10 10.30 -1.41
CA GLY A 14 4.21 9.96 -0.51
C GLY A 14 3.78 9.18 0.74
N LEU A 15 2.50 9.22 1.11
CA LEU A 15 1.98 8.51 2.29
C LEU A 15 1.86 7.01 2.07
N LEU A 16 1.84 6.52 0.83
CA LEU A 16 1.78 5.09 0.55
C LEU A 16 3.03 4.36 1.05
N PHE A 17 4.21 4.98 0.92
CA PHE A 17 5.45 4.42 1.45
C PHE A 17 5.38 4.27 2.98
N GLU A 18 4.92 5.31 3.68
CA GLU A 18 4.78 5.28 5.14
C GLU A 18 3.77 4.21 5.59
N ALA A 19 2.68 4.04 4.85
CA ALA A 19 1.72 2.97 5.09
C ALA A 19 2.35 1.57 4.95
N PHE A 20 3.27 1.36 4.01
CA PHE A 20 4.00 0.08 3.90
C PHE A 20 5.07 -0.08 4.97
N LEU A 21 5.75 1.00 5.36
CA LEU A 21 6.76 0.99 6.41
C LEU A 21 6.14 0.64 7.78
N ALA A 22 4.94 1.14 8.07
CA ALA A 22 4.25 0.87 9.34
C ALA A 22 3.23 -0.29 9.27
N GLY A 23 2.86 -0.74 8.07
CA GLY A 23 1.64 -1.56 7.86
C GLY A 23 1.81 -3.07 8.03
N SER A 24 3.03 -3.60 8.00
CA SER A 24 3.26 -5.02 8.31
C SER A 24 4.70 -5.30 8.73
N VAL A 25 4.88 -6.27 9.62
CA VAL A 25 6.19 -6.65 10.17
C VAL A 25 7.18 -7.05 9.07
N ARG A 26 6.74 -7.82 8.07
CA ARG A 26 7.64 -8.32 7.00
C ARG A 26 8.11 -7.20 6.08
N THR A 27 7.19 -6.35 5.61
CA THR A 27 7.54 -5.23 4.73
C THR A 27 8.38 -4.20 5.47
N GLN A 28 8.04 -3.91 6.73
CA GLN A 28 8.82 -3.03 7.59
C GLN A 28 10.27 -3.52 7.74
N ALA A 29 10.46 -4.81 8.08
CA ALA A 29 11.80 -5.39 8.22
C ALA A 29 12.62 -5.32 6.91
N LEU A 30 11.98 -5.60 5.77
CA LEU A 30 12.62 -5.50 4.45
C LEU A 30 13.10 -4.07 4.14
N LEU A 31 12.28 -3.06 4.47
CA LEU A 31 12.60 -1.65 4.25
C LEU A 31 13.69 -1.16 5.21
N HIS A 32 13.65 -1.55 6.49
CA HIS A 32 14.70 -1.19 7.45
C HIS A 32 16.07 -1.82 7.15
N ALA A 33 16.10 -2.95 6.43
CA ALA A 33 17.35 -3.58 6.01
C ALA A 33 18.06 -2.84 4.86
N GLN A 34 17.41 -1.85 4.24
CA GLN A 34 18.00 -1.09 3.13
C GLN A 34 19.00 -0.06 3.64
N SER A 35 20.01 0.26 2.82
CA SER A 35 20.85 1.43 3.05
C SER A 35 20.01 2.72 2.88
N ALA A 36 20.44 3.82 3.51
CA ALA A 36 19.72 5.09 3.40
C ALA A 36 19.52 5.56 1.94
N PRO A 37 20.52 5.49 1.04
CA PRO A 37 20.30 5.84 -0.37
C PRO A 37 19.28 4.94 -1.08
N ALA A 38 19.31 3.63 -0.81
CA ALA A 38 18.35 2.69 -1.39
C ALA A 38 16.93 2.94 -0.88
N LEU A 39 16.77 3.23 0.41
CA LEU A 39 15.49 3.55 1.02
C LEU A 39 14.87 4.81 0.41
N ASN A 40 15.68 5.85 0.19
CA ASN A 40 15.23 7.08 -0.47
C ASN A 40 14.81 6.81 -1.92
N ALA A 41 15.58 6.03 -2.67
CA ALA A 41 15.22 5.66 -4.04
C ALA A 41 13.90 4.87 -4.10
N ILE A 42 13.66 3.96 -3.15
CA ILE A 42 12.40 3.22 -3.02
C ILE A 42 11.25 4.19 -2.71
N ARG A 43 11.44 5.10 -1.76
CA ARG A 43 10.44 6.12 -1.39
C ARG A 43 10.02 6.96 -2.59
N ASP A 44 10.98 7.45 -3.37
CA ASP A 44 10.72 8.25 -4.56
C ASP A 44 9.99 7.44 -5.64
N ALA A 45 10.40 6.18 -5.85
CA ALA A 45 9.75 5.29 -6.81
C ALA A 45 8.29 5.00 -6.41
N VAL A 46 8.03 4.70 -5.13
CA VAL A 46 6.67 4.49 -4.60
C VAL A 46 5.85 5.76 -4.77
N GLY A 47 6.38 6.93 -4.44
CA GLY A 47 5.68 8.21 -4.57
C GLY A 47 5.27 8.51 -6.02
N ARG A 48 6.17 8.29 -7.00
CA ARG A 48 5.82 8.45 -8.42
C ARG A 48 4.72 7.49 -8.86
N LEU A 49 4.87 6.20 -8.57
CA LEU A 49 3.91 5.18 -9.00
C LEU A 49 2.56 5.35 -8.31
N ALA A 50 2.54 5.75 -7.04
CA ALA A 50 1.31 6.09 -6.33
C ALA A 50 0.61 7.31 -6.95
N GLY A 51 1.36 8.24 -7.55
CA GLY A 51 0.81 9.37 -8.28
C GLY A 51 -0.02 8.98 -9.51
N GLU A 52 0.21 7.80 -10.10
CA GLU A 52 -0.62 7.29 -11.21
C GLU A 52 -2.06 6.95 -10.77
N TYR A 53 -2.28 6.83 -9.46
CA TYR A 53 -3.57 6.58 -8.83
C TYR A 53 -4.18 7.85 -8.22
N GLU A 54 -3.65 9.03 -8.55
CA GLU A 54 -4.23 10.30 -8.12
C GLU A 54 -5.60 10.50 -8.78
N ASN A 55 -6.57 10.85 -7.93
CA ASN A 55 -7.96 11.05 -8.29
C ASN A 55 -8.53 12.15 -7.40
N HIS A 56 -8.82 13.31 -8.00
CA HIS A 56 -9.42 14.47 -7.34
C HIS A 56 -8.72 14.90 -6.03
N GLY A 57 -7.38 14.98 -6.04
CA GLY A 57 -6.61 15.41 -4.86
C GLY A 57 -6.45 14.35 -3.78
N THR A 58 -6.79 13.10 -4.08
CA THR A 58 -6.50 11.93 -3.24
C THR A 58 -5.80 10.86 -4.06
N VAL A 59 -5.04 9.99 -3.42
CA VAL A 59 -4.48 8.80 -4.08
C VAL A 59 -5.33 7.59 -3.69
N GLU A 60 -5.92 6.93 -4.69
CA GLU A 60 -6.89 5.86 -4.52
C GLU A 60 -6.35 4.52 -5.05
N ILE A 61 -5.83 3.67 -4.16
CA ILE A 61 -5.26 2.36 -4.52
C ILE A 61 -6.32 1.26 -4.40
N PRO A 62 -6.68 0.53 -5.48
CA PRO A 62 -7.59 -0.60 -5.39
C PRO A 62 -6.98 -1.75 -4.57
N MET A 63 -7.67 -2.16 -3.51
CA MET A 63 -7.24 -3.21 -2.58
C MET A 63 -8.38 -4.22 -2.35
N PRO A 64 -8.81 -4.97 -3.37
CA PRO A 64 -9.95 -5.86 -3.25
C PRO A 64 -9.68 -7.01 -2.26
N ALA A 65 -10.65 -7.30 -1.41
CA ALA A 65 -10.64 -8.49 -0.56
C ALA A 65 -11.58 -9.56 -1.10
N VAL A 66 -11.44 -10.79 -0.61
CA VAL A 66 -12.38 -11.87 -0.90
C VAL A 66 -12.97 -12.41 0.39
N LEU A 67 -14.30 -12.41 0.47
CA LEU A 67 -15.04 -13.01 1.57
C LEU A 67 -15.26 -14.50 1.27
N ALA A 68 -14.78 -15.33 2.19
CA ALA A 68 -15.00 -16.77 2.22
C ALA A 68 -15.60 -17.16 3.58
N ALA A 69 -16.61 -18.03 3.57
CA ALA A 69 -17.26 -18.56 4.76
C ALA A 69 -17.66 -20.02 4.51
N ALA A 70 -17.61 -20.85 5.55
CA ALA A 70 -18.02 -22.25 5.51
C ALA A 70 -18.59 -22.65 6.88
N VAL A 71 -19.52 -23.61 6.87
CA VAL A 71 -20.04 -24.25 8.09
C VAL A 71 -19.37 -25.61 8.20
N LYS A 72 -18.83 -25.93 9.39
CA LYS A 72 -18.28 -27.25 9.68
C LYS A 72 -19.39 -28.31 9.59
N PRO A 73 -19.14 -29.50 9.00
CA PRO A 73 -20.07 -30.63 9.06
C PRO A 73 -20.37 -31.09 10.49
#